data_AF-A0A7W7K4H8-F1
#
_entry.id   AF-A0A7W7K4H8-F1
#
_cell.length_a   1.000
_cell.length_b   1.000
_cell.length_c   1.000
_cell.angle_alpha   90.00
_cell.angle_beta   90.00
_cell.angle_gamma   90.00
#
_symmetry.space_group_name_H-M   'P 1'
#
loop_
_entity.id
_entity.type
_entity.pdbx_description
1 polymer ?
#
loop_
_entity_poly.entity_id
_entity_poly.type
_entity_poly.pdbx_seq_one_letter_code
_entity_poly.pdbx_strand_id
1 'polypeptide(L)'
;MRSLTDFLASLPGIMPIKTRRLVLEGGVLSKSERADIYSRERSWLDLVLEVGPDAAAAILLAYKDGRLPMKRGNTPTDAPAAEAYLAEGDKLRKQIAEQRRREQAVKDPSLILESDLVDHRLIDSVFIANMGTGSGSMMLAGVTVHKEVIGYKSNSGKSTGWRVRFDWTGSDGQPRLSETIPPEADNRRNDPDRNWGLHE
;
A
#
# COMPACT_ATOMS: atom_id res chain seq x y z
N MET A 1 -8.95 -1.40 -7.11
CA MET A 1 -9.52 -2.69 -6.65
C MET A 1 -10.97 -2.51 -6.24
N ARG A 2 -11.81 -3.54 -6.37
CA ARG A 2 -13.20 -3.55 -5.87
C ARG A 2 -13.26 -4.32 -4.56
N SER A 3 -14.16 -3.95 -3.66
CA SER A 3 -14.42 -4.78 -2.49
C SER A 3 -15.08 -6.10 -2.89
N LEU A 4 -14.84 -7.16 -2.14
CA LEU A 4 -15.50 -8.45 -2.31
C LEU A 4 -17.02 -8.30 -2.24
N THR A 5 -17.52 -7.46 -1.32
CA THR A 5 -18.95 -7.18 -1.19
C THR A 5 -19.52 -6.56 -2.46
N ASP A 6 -18.86 -5.53 -3.01
CA ASP A 6 -19.31 -4.85 -4.23
C ASP A 6 -19.22 -5.78 -5.45
N PHE A 7 -18.18 -6.60 -5.53
CA PHE A 7 -18.05 -7.58 -6.61
C PHE A 7 -19.17 -8.63 -6.54
N LEU A 8 -19.47 -9.17 -5.36
CA LEU A 8 -20.58 -10.10 -5.18
C LEU A 8 -21.93 -9.45 -5.50
N ALA A 9 -22.13 -8.18 -5.13
CA ALA A 9 -23.35 -7.44 -5.47
C ALA A 9 -23.54 -7.26 -6.98
N SER A 10 -22.47 -7.36 -7.78
CA SER A 10 -22.53 -7.31 -9.24
C SER A 10 -23.01 -8.61 -9.89
N LEU A 11 -23.22 -9.68 -9.12
CA LEU A 11 -23.73 -10.97 -9.60
C LEU A 11 -25.25 -11.06 -9.35
N PRO A 12 -26.09 -11.08 -10.41
CA PRO A 12 -27.54 -11.12 -10.25
C PRO A 12 -28.03 -12.35 -9.51
N GLY A 13 -29.02 -12.16 -8.63
CA GLY A 13 -29.77 -13.27 -8.05
C GLY A 13 -29.05 -14.10 -6.97
N ILE A 14 -27.79 -13.81 -6.64
CA ILE A 14 -27.10 -14.49 -5.55
C ILE A 14 -27.65 -14.08 -4.17
N MET A 15 -27.31 -14.85 -3.12
CA MET A 15 -27.48 -14.46 -1.72
C MET A 15 -26.15 -13.92 -1.15
N PRO A 16 -25.89 -12.59 -1.13
CA PRO A 16 -24.54 -12.04 -0.93
C PRO A 16 -23.83 -12.50 0.35
N ILE A 17 -24.55 -12.56 1.47
CA ILE A 17 -23.97 -12.99 2.77
C ILE A 17 -23.56 -14.46 2.73
N LYS A 18 -24.43 -15.33 2.20
CA LYS A 18 -24.14 -16.77 2.09
C LYS A 18 -23.02 -17.03 1.09
N THR A 19 -23.03 -16.32 -0.04
CA THR A 19 -21.98 -16.40 -1.05
C THR A 19 -20.64 -15.93 -0.49
N ARG A 20 -20.60 -14.81 0.24
CA ARG A 20 -19.38 -14.33 0.90
C ARG A 20 -18.80 -15.38 1.85
N ARG A 21 -19.64 -15.99 2.69
CA ARG A 21 -19.21 -17.08 3.58
C ARG A 21 -18.66 -18.26 2.78
N LEU A 22 -19.35 -18.68 1.73
CA LEU A 22 -18.93 -19.79 0.88
C LEU A 22 -17.60 -19.51 0.13
N VAL A 23 -17.36 -18.27 -0.29
CA VAL A 23 -16.13 -17.87 -0.98
C VAL A 23 -14.93 -17.87 -0.02
N LEU A 24 -15.11 -17.37 1.20
CA LEU A 24 -14.04 -17.25 2.18
C LEU A 24 -13.73 -18.56 2.91
N GLU A 25 -14.77 -19.35 3.22
CA GLU A 25 -14.66 -20.54 4.06
C GLU A 25 -14.90 -21.82 3.26
N GLY A 26 -15.75 -21.77 2.23
CA GLY A 26 -16.12 -22.92 1.42
C GLY A 26 -15.12 -23.25 0.32
N GLY A 27 -15.15 -24.50 -0.13
CA GLY A 27 -14.27 -25.02 -1.18
C GLY A 27 -14.59 -24.53 -2.60
N VAL A 28 -15.25 -23.37 -2.75
CA VAL A 28 -15.50 -22.76 -4.07
C VAL A 28 -14.21 -22.27 -4.71
N LEU A 29 -13.31 -21.75 -3.89
CA LEU A 29 -11.99 -21.29 -4.31
C LEU A 29 -10.92 -22.26 -3.86
N SER A 30 -9.92 -22.46 -4.73
CA SER A 30 -8.63 -23.03 -4.37
C SER A 30 -7.89 -22.13 -3.38
N LYS A 31 -6.82 -22.66 -2.77
CA LYS A 31 -5.99 -21.91 -1.83
C LYS A 31 -5.34 -20.66 -2.47
N SER A 32 -4.90 -20.77 -3.72
CA SER A 32 -4.29 -19.66 -4.47
C SER A 32 -5.30 -18.59 -4.85
N GLU A 33 -6.49 -18.97 -5.31
CA GLU A 33 -7.55 -17.99 -5.64
C GLU A 33 -8.04 -17.28 -4.38
N ARG A 34 -8.14 -17.99 -3.25
CA ARG A 34 -8.50 -17.35 -1.98
C ARG A 34 -7.44 -16.39 -1.47
N ALA A 35 -6.16 -16.66 -1.73
CA ALA A 35 -5.07 -15.76 -1.37
C ALA A 35 -5.06 -14.47 -2.22
N ASP A 36 -5.83 -14.44 -3.31
CA ASP A 36 -6.09 -13.23 -4.11
C ASP A 36 -7.28 -12.41 -3.57
N ILE A 37 -7.73 -12.70 -2.34
CA ILE A 37 -8.62 -11.86 -1.54
C ILE A 37 -7.82 -11.34 -0.35
N TYR A 38 -7.74 -10.02 -0.18
CA TYR A 38 -6.88 -9.40 0.82
C TYR A 38 -7.48 -8.12 1.40
N SER A 39 -7.04 -7.70 2.59
CA SER A 39 -7.51 -6.47 3.23
C SER A 39 -7.01 -5.23 2.47
N ARG A 40 -7.88 -4.25 2.23
CA ARG A 40 -7.57 -2.99 1.51
C ARG A 40 -6.38 -2.27 2.13
N GLU A 41 -6.44 -2.07 3.44
CA GLU A 41 -5.30 -1.67 4.23
C GLU A 41 -4.90 -2.85 5.11
N ARG A 42 -3.61 -3.12 5.26
CA ARG A 42 -3.11 -4.01 6.32
C ARG A 42 -3.30 -3.40 7.73
N SER A 43 -4.20 -2.42 7.88
CA SER A 43 -4.73 -1.97 9.15
C SER A 43 -5.68 -3.03 9.67
N TRP A 44 -5.42 -3.55 10.86
CA TRP A 44 -6.27 -4.55 11.52
C TRP A 44 -7.70 -4.04 11.82
N LEU A 45 -7.93 -2.74 11.68
CA LEU A 45 -9.23 -2.08 11.84
C LEU A 45 -10.04 -2.01 10.54
N ASP A 46 -9.41 -2.16 9.38
CA ASP A 46 -10.11 -2.17 8.10
C ASP A 46 -10.58 -3.60 7.80
N LEU A 47 -11.90 -3.80 7.83
CA LEU A 47 -12.54 -5.10 7.58
C LEU A 47 -12.93 -5.27 6.09
N VAL A 48 -12.62 -4.29 5.25
CA VAL A 48 -12.94 -4.34 3.82
C VAL A 48 -11.96 -5.26 3.10
N LEU A 49 -12.49 -6.39 2.63
CA LEU A 49 -11.76 -7.29 1.75
C LEU A 49 -11.87 -6.80 0.31
N GLU A 50 -10.73 -6.65 -0.35
CA GLU A 50 -10.63 -6.48 -1.79
C GLU A 50 -10.52 -7.83 -2.47
N VAL A 51 -11.12 -7.91 -3.66
CA VAL A 51 -11.02 -9.08 -4.51
C VAL A 51 -10.05 -8.76 -5.64
N GLY A 52 -9.07 -9.63 -5.85
CA GLY A 52 -8.18 -9.59 -6.99
C GLY A 52 -8.80 -10.30 -8.22
N PRO A 53 -8.13 -10.20 -9.38
CA PRO A 53 -8.66 -10.68 -10.65
C PRO A 53 -8.79 -12.22 -10.72
N ASP A 54 -7.92 -12.98 -10.05
CA ASP A 54 -7.95 -14.43 -10.09
C ASP A 54 -9.08 -14.97 -9.20
N ALA A 55 -9.24 -14.38 -8.01
CA ALA A 55 -10.40 -14.65 -7.15
C ALA A 55 -11.71 -14.29 -7.86
N ALA A 56 -11.78 -13.10 -8.47
CA ALA A 56 -12.96 -12.64 -9.19
C ALA A 56 -13.32 -13.56 -10.36
N ALA A 57 -12.34 -14.06 -11.11
CA ALA A 57 -12.57 -14.98 -12.23
C ALA A 57 -13.15 -16.31 -11.74
N ALA A 58 -12.59 -16.88 -10.67
CA ALA A 58 -13.05 -18.12 -10.09
C ALA A 58 -14.48 -18.00 -9.49
N ILE A 59 -14.78 -16.87 -8.84
CA ILE A 59 -16.13 -16.57 -8.33
C ILE A 59 -17.12 -16.46 -9.50
N LEU A 60 -16.77 -15.75 -10.58
CA LEU A 60 -17.63 -15.61 -11.75
C LEU A 60 -17.88 -16.95 -12.44
N LEU A 61 -16.87 -17.81 -12.54
CA LEU A 61 -17.02 -19.16 -13.08
C LEU A 61 -17.97 -19.99 -12.21
N ALA A 62 -17.78 -20.00 -10.89
CA ALA A 62 -18.68 -20.69 -9.97
C ALA A 62 -20.12 -20.17 -10.03
N TYR A 63 -20.30 -18.86 -10.26
CA TYR A 63 -21.59 -18.26 -10.50
C TYR A 63 -22.24 -18.80 -11.78
N LYS A 64 -21.52 -18.78 -12.91
CA LYS A 64 -22.00 -19.30 -14.20
C LYS A 64 -22.35 -20.79 -14.14
N ASP A 65 -21.61 -21.56 -13.34
CA ASP A 65 -21.88 -22.99 -13.09
C ASP A 65 -23.05 -23.25 -12.12
N GLY A 66 -23.69 -22.21 -11.56
CA GLY A 66 -24.76 -22.35 -10.57
C GLY A 66 -24.29 -22.90 -9.21
N ARG A 67 -22.98 -22.88 -8.93
CA ARG A 67 -22.38 -23.39 -7.68
C ARG A 67 -22.48 -22.40 -6.52
N LEU A 68 -22.95 -21.17 -6.76
CA LEU A 68 -23.15 -20.16 -5.73
C LEU A 68 -24.58 -20.20 -5.16
N PRO A 69 -24.78 -19.81 -3.88
CA PRO A 69 -26.11 -19.71 -3.30
C PRO A 69 -26.98 -18.67 -4.02
N MET A 70 -28.08 -19.13 -4.62
CA MET A 70 -29.03 -18.29 -5.37
C MET A 70 -30.32 -18.03 -4.58
N LYS A 71 -30.96 -16.89 -4.83
CA LYS A 71 -32.35 -16.63 -4.40
C LYS A 71 -33.29 -17.65 -5.07
N ARG A 72 -34.38 -17.98 -4.39
CA ARG A 72 -35.34 -18.98 -4.88
C ARG A 72 -35.90 -18.54 -6.24
N GLY A 73 -35.81 -19.43 -7.24
CA GLY A 73 -36.30 -19.19 -8.60
C GLY A 73 -35.30 -18.46 -9.51
N ASN A 74 -34.15 -18.02 -8.99
CA ASN A 74 -33.11 -17.39 -9.79
C ASN A 74 -32.12 -18.43 -10.32
N THR A 75 -31.70 -18.24 -11.56
CA THR A 75 -30.60 -18.94 -12.22
C THR A 75 -29.52 -17.93 -12.62
N PRO A 76 -28.28 -18.37 -12.86
CA PRO A 76 -27.23 -17.47 -13.32
C PRO A 76 -27.62 -16.79 -14.64
N THR A 77 -27.53 -15.46 -14.65
CA THR A 77 -27.69 -14.60 -15.85
C THR A 77 -26.43 -13.80 -16.09
N ASP A 78 -26.37 -13.07 -17.21
CA ASP A 78 -25.23 -12.20 -17.55
C ASP A 78 -24.89 -11.23 -16.40
N ALA A 79 -23.59 -11.09 -16.15
CA ALA A 79 -23.04 -10.24 -15.09
C ALA A 79 -22.04 -9.23 -15.69
N PRO A 80 -22.50 -8.26 -16.50
CA PRO A 80 -21.62 -7.39 -17.28
C PRO A 80 -20.67 -6.57 -16.41
N ALA A 81 -21.10 -6.18 -15.20
CA ALA A 81 -20.25 -5.44 -14.27
C ALA A 81 -19.11 -6.29 -13.68
N ALA A 82 -19.32 -7.60 -13.50
CA ALA A 82 -18.28 -8.53 -13.07
C ALA A 82 -17.32 -8.85 -14.22
N GLU A 83 -17.84 -8.99 -15.43
CA GLU A 83 -17.06 -9.23 -16.65
C GLU A 83 -16.18 -8.03 -17.01
N ALA A 84 -16.72 -6.81 -16.93
CA ALA A 84 -15.96 -5.58 -17.13
C ALA A 84 -14.81 -5.44 -16.12
N TYR A 85 -15.01 -5.87 -14.87
CA TYR A 85 -13.94 -5.88 -13.88
C TYR A 85 -12.79 -6.83 -14.28
N LEU A 86 -13.12 -8.00 -14.83
CA LEU A 86 -12.12 -8.96 -15.32
C LEU A 86 -11.45 -8.53 -16.63
N ALA A 87 -12.10 -7.70 -17.45
CA ALA A 87 -11.49 -7.12 -18.64
C ALA A 87 -10.28 -6.23 -18.29
N GLU A 88 -10.27 -5.63 -17.09
CA GLU A 88 -9.11 -4.90 -16.56
C GLU A 88 -8.11 -5.81 -15.80
N GLY A 89 -8.29 -7.13 -15.84
CA GLY A 89 -7.57 -8.09 -15.01
C GLY A 89 -6.05 -7.99 -15.10
N ASP A 90 -5.49 -7.86 -16.30
CA ASP A 90 -4.02 -7.77 -16.47
C ASP A 90 -3.43 -6.49 -15.89
N LYS A 91 -4.16 -5.37 -15.98
CA LYS A 91 -3.77 -4.11 -15.36
C LYS A 91 -3.79 -4.26 -13.83
N LEU A 92 -4.83 -4.89 -13.29
CA LEU A 92 -4.97 -5.15 -11.86
C LEU A 92 -3.86 -6.09 -11.35
N ARG A 93 -3.54 -7.17 -12.07
CA ARG A 93 -2.43 -8.08 -11.74
C ARG A 93 -1.09 -7.34 -11.65
N LYS A 94 -0.80 -6.46 -12.62
CA LYS A 94 0.42 -5.63 -12.62
C LYS A 94 0.46 -4.69 -11.42
N GLN A 95 -0.66 -4.05 -11.07
CA GLN A 95 -0.76 -3.18 -9.90
C GLN A 95 -0.53 -3.95 -8.59
N ILE A 96 -1.13 -5.14 -8.43
CA ILE A 96 -0.91 -6.00 -7.25
C ILE A 96 0.55 -6.41 -7.16
N ALA A 97 1.14 -6.86 -8.27
CA ALA A 97 2.52 -7.32 -8.29
C ALA A 97 3.48 -6.18 -7.88
N GLU A 98 3.25 -4.98 -8.39
CA GLU A 98 4.02 -3.79 -8.06
C GLU A 98 3.87 -3.40 -6.58
N GLN A 99 2.64 -3.43 -6.04
CA GLN A 99 2.40 -3.16 -4.62
C GLN A 99 3.09 -4.20 -3.74
N ARG A 100 2.97 -5.50 -4.07
CA ARG A 100 3.62 -6.59 -3.33
C ARG A 100 5.14 -6.47 -3.38
N ARG A 101 5.71 -6.09 -4.53
CA ARG A 101 7.14 -5.81 -4.66
C ARG A 101 7.56 -4.71 -3.69
N ARG A 102 6.87 -3.56 -3.66
CA ARG A 102 7.20 -2.46 -2.74
C ARG A 102 7.10 -2.85 -1.28
N GLU A 103 6.05 -3.59 -0.91
CA GLU A 103 5.88 -4.10 0.45
C GLU A 103 7.01 -5.04 0.88
N GLN A 104 7.49 -5.89 -0.05
CA GLN A 104 8.65 -6.74 0.18
C GLN A 104 9.94 -5.92 0.22
N ALA A 105 10.05 -4.89 -0.63
CA ALA A 105 11.23 -4.04 -0.75
C ALA A 105 11.58 -3.30 0.55
N VAL A 106 10.58 -3.04 1.41
CA VAL A 106 10.80 -2.52 2.77
C VAL A 106 11.71 -3.43 3.59
N LYS A 107 11.55 -4.75 3.47
CA LYS A 107 12.34 -5.75 4.21
C LYS A 107 13.53 -6.27 3.43
N ASP A 108 13.45 -6.21 2.10
CA ASP A 108 14.49 -6.64 1.17
C ASP A 108 14.85 -5.49 0.22
N PRO A 109 15.83 -4.64 0.58
CA PRO A 109 16.22 -3.49 -0.22
C PRO A 109 16.67 -3.83 -1.65
N SER A 110 17.00 -5.09 -1.95
CA SER A 110 17.39 -5.52 -3.31
C SER A 110 16.25 -5.39 -4.33
N LEU A 111 15.00 -5.31 -3.87
CA LEU A 111 13.82 -5.13 -4.71
C LEU A 111 13.51 -3.67 -5.03
N ILE A 112 14.24 -2.71 -4.43
CA ILE A 112 14.09 -1.28 -4.70
C ILE A 112 14.61 -0.95 -6.09
N LEU A 113 13.79 -0.24 -6.85
CA LEU A 113 14.14 0.33 -8.14
C LEU A 113 14.52 1.80 -7.95
N GLU A 114 15.32 2.36 -8.86
CA GLU A 114 15.68 3.79 -8.77
C GLU A 114 14.45 4.71 -8.85
N SER A 115 13.44 4.30 -9.62
CA SER A 115 12.15 5.00 -9.70
C SER A 115 11.38 5.03 -8.38
N ASP A 116 11.70 4.17 -7.41
CA ASP A 116 11.09 4.19 -6.09
C ASP A 116 11.73 5.25 -5.17
N LEU A 117 12.93 5.74 -5.50
CA LEU A 117 13.66 6.69 -4.64
C LEU A 117 12.93 8.03 -4.49
N VAL A 118 12.01 8.35 -5.41
CA VAL A 118 11.16 9.53 -5.33
C VAL A 118 10.01 9.38 -4.32
N ASP A 119 9.68 8.15 -3.91
CA ASP A 119 8.64 7.88 -2.91
C ASP A 119 9.23 7.98 -1.50
N HIS A 120 9.15 9.18 -0.93
CA HIS A 120 9.70 9.49 0.39
C HIS A 120 9.26 8.50 1.49
N ARG A 121 7.99 8.07 1.47
CA ARG A 121 7.43 7.18 2.49
C ARG A 121 7.97 5.77 2.37
N LEU A 122 8.09 5.27 1.13
CA LEU A 122 8.68 3.97 0.88
C LEU A 122 10.14 3.93 1.32
N ILE A 123 10.94 4.91 0.91
CA ILE A 123 12.36 4.96 1.26
C ILE A 123 12.56 5.11 2.77
N ASP A 124 11.79 5.97 3.44
CA ASP A 124 11.89 6.08 4.90
C ASP A 124 11.54 4.76 5.60
N SER A 125 10.52 4.05 5.13
CA SER A 125 10.16 2.72 5.65
C SER A 125 11.30 1.70 5.46
N VAL A 126 11.97 1.71 4.30
CA VAL A 126 13.13 0.85 4.01
C VAL A 126 14.28 1.16 4.97
N PHE A 127 14.64 2.44 5.13
CA PHE A 127 15.69 2.84 6.06
C PHE A 127 15.37 2.45 7.50
N ILE A 128 14.13 2.68 7.95
CA ILE A 128 13.70 2.31 9.31
C ILE A 128 13.80 0.80 9.52
N ALA A 129 13.35 0.00 8.55
CA ALA A 129 13.37 -1.46 8.67
C ALA A 129 14.79 -2.05 8.67
N ASN A 130 15.76 -1.41 8.00
CA ASN A 130 17.10 -1.97 7.80
C ASN A 130 18.20 -1.31 8.65
N MET A 131 18.03 -0.04 9.03
CA MET A 131 19.01 0.75 9.78
C MET A 131 18.44 1.42 11.04
N GLY A 132 17.13 1.38 11.26
CA GLY A 132 16.46 2.08 12.35
C GLY A 132 16.14 3.55 12.03
N THR A 133 15.76 4.31 13.05
CA THR A 133 15.18 5.66 12.89
C THR A 133 16.22 6.78 12.72
N GLY A 134 17.51 6.47 12.73
CA GLY A 134 18.59 7.46 12.67
C GLY A 134 18.99 7.88 11.25
N SER A 135 19.97 8.77 11.19
CA SER A 135 20.71 9.08 9.96
C SER A 135 21.57 7.89 9.55
N GLY A 136 21.87 7.78 8.25
CA GLY A 136 22.66 6.68 7.73
C GLY A 136 22.81 6.75 6.22
N SER A 137 23.39 5.72 5.63
CA SER A 137 23.50 5.62 4.18
C SER A 137 23.41 4.15 3.78
N MET A 138 22.76 3.89 2.65
CA MET A 138 22.61 2.53 2.13
C MET A 138 22.60 2.52 0.61
N MET A 139 22.98 1.38 0.03
CA MET A 139 22.92 1.14 -1.41
C MET A 139 21.50 0.72 -1.80
N LEU A 140 20.83 1.48 -2.66
CA LEU A 140 19.51 1.16 -3.21
C LEU A 140 19.57 1.27 -4.73
N ALA A 141 19.10 0.26 -5.45
CA ALA A 141 19.12 0.26 -6.92
C ALA A 141 20.50 0.58 -7.55
N GLY A 142 21.59 0.25 -6.84
CA GLY A 142 22.97 0.55 -7.29
C GLY A 142 23.44 1.99 -7.06
N VAL A 143 22.62 2.84 -6.44
CA VAL A 143 23.02 4.20 -6.01
C VAL A 143 23.14 4.28 -4.49
N THR A 144 24.08 5.08 -4.00
CA THR A 144 24.17 5.35 -2.56
C THR A 144 23.16 6.43 -2.20
N VAL A 145 22.26 6.10 -1.28
CA VAL A 145 21.26 7.04 -0.74
C VAL A 145 21.66 7.39 0.68
N HIS A 146 21.70 8.68 0.97
CA HIS A 146 22.01 9.22 2.29
C HIS A 146 20.73 9.68 2.97
N LYS A 147 20.53 9.27 4.22
CA LYS A 147 19.44 9.71 5.09
C LYS A 147 20.01 10.59 6.20
N GLU A 148 19.42 11.77 6.36
CA GLU A 148 19.67 12.66 7.48
C GLU A 148 18.39 12.87 8.28
N VAL A 149 18.49 12.74 9.60
CA VAL A 149 17.40 12.99 10.54
C VAL A 149 17.81 14.08 11.51
N ILE A 150 17.05 15.19 11.55
CA ILE A 150 17.28 16.33 12.44
C ILE A 150 16.05 16.59 13.30
N GLY A 151 16.26 16.71 14.62
CA GLY A 151 15.21 17.05 15.57
C GLY A 151 15.11 18.56 15.81
N TYR A 152 13.90 19.09 15.70
CA TYR A 152 13.56 20.48 15.97
C TYR A 152 12.65 20.56 17.20
N LYS A 153 13.12 21.23 18.26
CA LYS A 153 12.35 21.36 19.50
C LYS A 153 11.16 22.30 19.30
N SER A 154 10.02 22.01 19.92
CA SER A 154 8.94 23.00 19.97
C SER A 154 9.35 24.24 20.78
N ASN A 155 8.65 25.37 20.63
CA ASN A 155 8.91 26.58 21.42
C ASN A 155 8.87 26.31 22.93
N SER A 156 8.01 25.38 23.39
CA SER A 156 7.93 24.97 24.80
C SER A 156 9.01 23.94 25.21
N GLY A 157 9.74 23.37 24.24
CA GLY A 157 10.72 22.30 24.45
C GLY A 157 10.12 20.91 24.71
N LYS A 158 8.80 20.80 24.88
CA LYS A 158 8.12 19.56 25.29
C LYS A 158 8.01 18.50 24.20
N SER A 159 8.08 18.91 22.94
CA SER A 159 8.00 18.02 21.78
C SER A 159 9.17 18.25 20.83
N THR A 160 9.40 17.29 19.93
CA THR A 160 10.43 17.38 18.89
C THR A 160 9.80 16.95 17.57
N GLY A 161 9.74 17.88 16.62
CA GLY A 161 9.44 17.56 15.23
C GLY A 161 10.71 17.02 14.56
N TRP A 162 10.59 16.05 13.67
CA TRP A 162 11.74 15.45 13.01
C TRP A 162 11.72 15.78 11.52
N ARG A 163 12.80 16.39 11.03
CA ARG A 163 13.10 16.50 9.61
C ARG A 163 13.76 15.21 9.17
N VAL A 164 13.27 14.64 8.08
CA VAL A 164 13.91 13.51 7.41
C VAL A 164 14.25 13.95 5.99
N ARG A 165 15.51 13.83 5.63
CA ARG A 165 16.05 14.20 4.32
C ARG A 165 16.73 12.98 3.70
N PHE A 166 16.48 12.78 2.43
CA PHE A 166 17.19 11.84 1.59
C PHE A 166 17.88 12.58 0.45
N ASP A 167 19.15 12.28 0.20
CA ASP A 167 19.84 12.71 -1.01
C ASP A 167 20.62 11.58 -1.65
N TRP A 168 20.70 11.64 -2.98
CA TRP A 168 21.38 10.65 -3.81
C TRP A 168 21.77 11.26 -5.15
N THR A 169 22.70 10.62 -5.84
CA THR A 169 22.99 10.88 -7.25
C THR A 169 22.36 9.76 -8.07
N GLY A 170 21.52 10.13 -9.05
CA GLY A 170 20.89 9.17 -9.94
C GLY A 170 21.88 8.44 -10.84
N SER A 171 21.43 7.38 -11.50
CA SER A 171 22.24 6.70 -12.52
C SER A 171 22.58 7.62 -13.70
N ASP A 172 21.79 8.68 -13.89
CA ASP A 172 22.00 9.76 -14.86
C ASP A 172 23.04 10.80 -14.41
N GLY A 173 23.63 10.63 -13.22
CA GLY A 173 24.59 11.55 -12.63
C GLY A 173 23.97 12.81 -12.02
N GLN A 174 22.64 12.94 -12.00
CA GLN A 174 21.97 14.13 -11.47
C GLN A 174 21.74 13.99 -9.96
N PRO A 175 22.06 15.02 -9.15
CA PRO A 175 21.75 15.02 -7.73
C PRO A 175 20.24 15.17 -7.51
N ARG A 176 19.70 14.46 -6.53
CA ARG A 176 18.30 14.49 -6.14
C ARG A 176 18.16 14.57 -4.63
N LEU A 177 17.03 15.13 -4.20
CA LEU A 177 16.71 15.40 -2.81
C LEU A 177 15.22 15.09 -2.57
N SER A 178 14.91 14.50 -1.43
CA SER A 178 13.54 14.34 -0.94
C SER A 178 13.51 14.60 0.56
N GLU A 179 12.68 15.53 1.02
CA GLU A 179 12.64 15.91 2.43
C GLU A 179 11.22 16.13 2.96
N THR A 180 11.06 15.86 4.26
CA THR A 180 9.90 16.27 5.05
C THR A 180 10.39 17.21 6.14
N ILE A 181 9.83 18.43 6.18
CA ILE A 181 10.18 19.44 7.18
C ILE A 181 9.04 19.54 8.21
N PRO A 182 9.31 19.38 9.52
CA PRO A 182 8.30 19.54 10.55
C PRO A 182 8.00 21.03 10.79
N PRO A 183 6.78 21.40 11.21
CA PRO A 183 6.44 22.78 11.57
C PRO A 183 7.36 23.36 12.66
N GLU A 184 7.91 22.51 13.54
CA GLU A 184 8.85 22.96 14.56
C GLU A 184 10.14 23.55 14.00
N ALA A 185 10.49 23.28 12.74
CA ALA A 185 11.66 23.87 12.10
C ALA A 185 11.58 25.41 12.05
N ASP A 186 10.37 25.96 11.88
CA ASP A 186 10.13 27.41 11.78
C ASP A 186 9.93 28.09 13.15
N ASN A 187 10.06 27.34 14.24
CA ASN A 187 9.94 27.90 15.57
C ASN A 187 11.08 28.86 15.88
N ARG A 188 10.76 29.96 16.56
CA ARG A 188 11.74 30.96 17.02
C ARG A 188 12.94 30.33 17.74
N ARG A 189 12.69 29.29 18.53
CA ARG A 189 13.74 28.55 19.25
C ARG A 189 14.80 27.93 18.33
N ASN A 190 14.43 27.56 17.10
CA ASN A 190 15.29 26.90 16.12
C ASN A 190 15.75 27.86 15.01
N ASP A 191 15.40 29.15 15.09
CA ASP A 191 15.78 30.19 14.14
C ASP A 191 16.84 31.10 14.78
N PRO A 192 18.12 31.02 14.36
CA PRO A 192 19.21 31.81 14.93
C PRO A 192 18.98 33.33 14.86
N ASP A 193 18.32 33.82 13.81
CA ASP A 193 18.10 35.25 13.57
C ASP A 193 16.94 35.80 14.41
N ARG A 194 16.03 34.92 14.84
CA ARG A 194 14.89 35.25 15.71
C ARG A 194 15.11 34.81 17.16
N ASN A 195 16.18 34.07 17.43
CA ASN A 195 16.57 33.65 18.77
C ASN A 195 17.36 34.77 19.46
N TRP A 196 16.65 35.85 19.83
CA TRP A 196 17.18 37.06 20.49
C TRP A 196 17.73 36.84 21.92
N GLY A 197 18.32 35.67 22.22
CA GLY A 197 19.02 35.43 23.49
C GLY A 197 18.13 35.33 24.74
N LEU A 198 16.83 35.13 24.59
CA LEU A 198 15.97 34.81 25.75
C LEU A 198 16.20 33.35 26.15
N HIS A 199 17.12 33.15 27.08
CA HIS A 199 17.42 31.88 27.73
C HIS A 199 16.18 31.25 28.40
N GLU A 200 16.26 29.93 28.58
CA GLU A 200 15.30 29.06 29.28
C GLU A 200 14.89 29.55 30.66
#